data_AF-A0ABD2NYQ4-F1
#
_entry.id   AF-A0ABD2NYQ4-F1
#
_cell.length_a   1.000
_cell.length_b   1.000
_cell.length_c   1.000
_cell.angle_alpha   90.00
_cell.angle_beta   90.00
_cell.angle_gamma   90.00
#
_symmetry.space_group_name_H-M   'P 1'
#
loop_
_entity.id
_entity.type
_entity.pdbx_description
1 polymer ?
#
loop_
_entity_poly.entity_id
_entity_poly.type
_entity_poly.pdbx_seq_one_letter_code
_entity_poly.pdbx_strand_id
1 'polypeptide(L)'
;KLKSAKILPIYKNDKIEEESYHETLISDFDRNNYKTKQVFYESKDGVKVPMFLVSAKGVLDNPTGDTPAWLYGYGGFNISLTPSFGISKLIFINNFKGIYALANIRGGGEYGNKWHDGGRFENKQNCFDDFQYAAKYLID
;
A
#
# COMPACT_ATOMS: atom_id res chain seq x y z
N LYS A 1 -18.20 13.58 5.36
CA LYS A 1 -18.26 12.33 6.16
C LYS A 1 -18.04 11.16 5.19
N LEU A 2 -16.90 10.49 5.27
CA LEU A 2 -16.56 9.34 4.41
C LEU A 2 -17.34 8.10 4.88
N LYS A 3 -18.06 7.43 3.97
CA LYS A 3 -18.71 6.12 4.21
C LYS A 3 -18.27 5.17 3.10
N SER A 4 -17.60 4.08 3.45
CA SER A 4 -17.08 3.09 2.49
C SER A 4 -18.17 2.44 1.63
N ALA A 5 -17.88 2.20 0.35
CA ALA A 5 -18.75 1.45 -0.55
C ALA A 5 -18.80 -0.03 -0.14
N LYS A 6 -20.01 -0.59 -0.01
CA LYS A 6 -20.27 -2.03 0.14
C LYS A 6 -20.99 -2.48 -1.12
N ILE A 7 -20.36 -3.39 -1.88
CA ILE A 7 -21.02 -4.16 -2.94
C ILE A 7 -21.67 -5.35 -2.22
N LEU A 8 -23.00 -5.47 -2.34
CA LEU A 8 -23.72 -6.60 -1.76
C LEU A 8 -24.10 -7.53 -2.92
N PRO A 9 -23.82 -8.85 -2.81
CA PRO A 9 -24.35 -9.79 -3.77
C PRO A 9 -25.88 -9.87 -3.56
N ILE A 10 -26.64 -9.56 -4.60
CA ILE A 10 -28.08 -9.74 -4.62
C ILE A 10 -28.39 -10.97 -5.45
N TYR A 11 -29.11 -11.93 -4.86
CA TYR A 11 -29.62 -13.07 -5.61
C TYR A 11 -30.91 -12.65 -6.32
N LYS A 12 -30.88 -12.59 -7.65
CA LYS A 12 -32.02 -12.20 -8.47
C LYS A 12 -32.08 -13.10 -9.71
N ASN A 13 -33.24 -13.67 -10.00
CA ASN A 13 -33.47 -14.56 -11.16
C ASN A 13 -32.41 -15.68 -11.27
N ASP A 14 -32.10 -16.37 -10.17
CA ASP A 14 -31.08 -17.43 -10.08
C ASP A 14 -29.65 -17.01 -10.48
N LYS A 15 -29.35 -15.71 -10.43
CA LYS A 15 -28.02 -15.16 -10.66
C LYS A 15 -27.59 -14.27 -9.49
N ILE A 16 -26.30 -14.26 -9.23
CA ILE A 16 -25.67 -13.26 -8.35
C ILE A 16 -25.47 -12.01 -9.21
N GLU A 17 -26.23 -10.96 -8.91
CA GLU A 17 -26.01 -9.63 -9.46
C GLU A 17 -25.25 -8.80 -8.42
N GLU A 18 -24.23 -8.08 -8.88
CA GLU A 18 -23.51 -7.11 -8.06
C GLU A 18 -24.19 -5.74 -8.21
N GLU A 19 -24.74 -5.23 -7.12
CA GLU A 19 -25.29 -3.88 -7.08
C GLU A 19 -24.59 -3.08 -5.97
N SER A 20 -24.13 -1.88 -6.30
CA SER A 20 -23.56 -0.96 -5.32
C SER A 20 -24.68 -0.34 -4.49
N TYR A 21 -24.71 -0.63 -3.18
CA TYR A 21 -25.68 0.02 -2.30
C TYR A 21 -25.32 1.51 -2.08
N HIS A 22 -24.03 1.77 -1.92
CA HIS A 22 -23.46 3.11 -1.83
C HIS A 22 -22.10 3.13 -2.51
N GLU A 23 -21.84 4.18 -3.29
CA GLU A 23 -20.53 4.47 -3.86
C GLU A 23 -20.11 5.88 -3.45
N THR A 24 -18.86 6.03 -2.99
CA THR A 24 -18.29 7.37 -2.72
C THR A 24 -17.56 7.82 -3.98
N LEU A 25 -18.09 8.84 -4.62
CA LEU A 25 -17.47 9.49 -5.75
C LEU A 25 -16.68 10.72 -5.28
N ILE A 26 -15.56 10.97 -5.95
CA ILE A 26 -14.74 12.15 -5.75
C ILE A 26 -14.84 12.96 -7.04
N SER A 27 -15.27 14.21 -6.94
CA SER A 27 -15.34 15.11 -8.08
C SER A 27 -13.97 15.23 -8.75
N ASP A 28 -13.96 15.23 -10.09
CA ASP A 28 -12.76 15.38 -10.92
C ASP A 28 -11.65 14.34 -10.65
N PHE A 29 -12.01 13.17 -10.11
CA PHE A 29 -11.10 12.05 -9.91
C PHE A 29 -11.41 10.91 -10.88
N ASP A 30 -10.48 10.66 -11.81
CA ASP A 30 -10.49 9.44 -12.63
C ASP A 30 -9.48 8.44 -12.10
N ARG A 31 -9.98 7.30 -11.60
CA ARG A 31 -9.17 6.17 -11.10
C ARG A 31 -8.20 5.61 -12.15
N ASN A 32 -8.50 5.74 -13.44
CA ASN A 32 -7.68 5.21 -14.53
C ASN A 32 -6.37 6.01 -14.73
N ASN A 33 -6.28 7.20 -14.14
CA ASN A 33 -5.07 8.02 -14.15
C ASN A 33 -4.01 7.57 -13.15
N TYR A 34 -4.30 6.56 -12.32
CA TYR A 34 -3.40 6.07 -11.28
C TYR A 34 -3.06 4.60 -11.48
N LYS A 35 -1.91 4.20 -10.95
CA LYS A 35 -1.45 2.83 -10.97
C LYS A 35 -1.00 2.41 -9.58
N THR A 36 -1.44 1.22 -9.18
CA THR A 36 -0.96 0.52 -7.98
C THR A 36 -0.19 -0.71 -8.41
N LYS A 37 1.00 -0.92 -7.87
CA LYS A 37 1.82 -2.12 -8.09
C LYS A 37 2.23 -2.69 -6.73
N GLN A 38 2.14 -4.00 -6.57
CA GLN A 38 2.79 -4.69 -5.45
C GLN A 38 4.15 -5.18 -5.92
N VAL A 39 5.16 -4.94 -5.09
CA VAL A 39 6.52 -5.44 -5.28
C VAL A 39 6.98 -6.16 -4.03
N PHE A 40 8.03 -6.97 -4.19
CA PHE A 40 8.74 -7.60 -3.08
C PHE A 40 10.20 -7.19 -3.17
N TYR A 41 10.73 -6.61 -2.10
CA TYR A 41 12.15 -6.29 -1.98
C TYR A 41 12.78 -7.21 -0.94
N GLU A 42 14.07 -7.48 -1.09
CA GLU A 42 14.82 -8.27 -0.11
C GLU A 42 15.30 -7.35 1.02
N SER A 43 15.03 -7.72 2.26
CA SER A 43 15.58 -7.08 3.45
C SER A 43 17.03 -7.53 3.67
N LYS A 44 17.68 -6.99 4.71
CA LYS A 44 19.08 -7.28 5.07
C LYS A 44 19.36 -8.78 5.22
N ASP A 45 18.41 -9.53 5.76
CA ASP A 45 18.51 -10.98 6.00
C ASP A 45 17.94 -11.84 4.86
N GLY A 46 17.64 -11.23 3.70
CA GLY A 46 17.13 -11.90 2.51
C GLY A 46 15.62 -12.18 2.53
N VAL A 47 14.91 -11.82 3.61
CA VAL A 47 13.44 -11.95 3.66
C VAL A 47 12.82 -11.02 2.62
N LYS A 48 11.88 -11.55 1.82
CA LYS A 48 11.10 -10.77 0.86
C LYS A 48 9.96 -10.05 1.57
N VAL A 49 10.01 -8.72 1.59
CA VAL A 49 9.02 -7.86 2.24
C VAL A 49 8.13 -7.23 1.18
N PRO A 50 6.78 -7.29 1.31
CA PRO A 50 5.89 -6.65 0.36
C PRO A 50 5.88 -5.14 0.51
N MET A 51 5.71 -4.45 -0.60
CA MET A 51 5.46 -3.02 -0.64
C MET A 51 4.46 -2.68 -1.75
N PHE A 52 3.48 -1.85 -1.44
CA PHE A 52 2.59 -1.28 -2.44
C PHE A 52 3.10 0.08 -2.89
N LEU A 53 3.21 0.27 -4.20
CA LEU A 53 3.57 1.52 -4.84
C LEU A 53 2.35 2.09 -5.55
N VAL A 54 2.03 3.36 -5.27
CA VAL A 54 0.89 4.07 -5.87
C VAL A 54 1.39 5.38 -6.47
N SER A 55 1.05 5.64 -7.73
CA SER A 55 1.41 6.88 -8.43
C SER A 55 0.45 7.19 -9.57
N ALA A 56 0.68 8.30 -10.26
CA ALA A 56 0.06 8.56 -11.55
C ALA A 56 0.56 7.55 -12.61
N LYS A 57 -0.29 7.20 -13.56
CA LYS A 57 0.04 6.26 -14.64
C LYS A 57 1.28 6.74 -15.41
N GLY A 58 2.18 5.82 -15.74
CA GLY A 58 3.46 6.12 -16.41
C GLY A 58 4.61 6.46 -15.47
N VAL A 59 4.36 7.00 -14.27
CA VAL A 59 5.43 7.34 -13.31
C VAL A 59 6.17 6.09 -12.83
N LEU A 60 5.44 5.04 -12.43
CA LEU A 60 6.05 3.76 -12.04
C LEU A 60 6.70 2.99 -13.18
N ASP A 61 6.37 3.32 -14.43
CA ASP A 61 6.90 2.62 -15.59
C ASP A 61 8.25 3.22 -16.01
N ASN A 62 8.49 4.50 -15.71
CA ASN A 62 9.75 5.21 -15.96
C ASN A 62 10.07 6.20 -14.81
N PRO A 63 10.40 5.71 -13.60
CA PRO A 63 10.77 6.60 -12.51
C PRO A 63 12.10 7.31 -12.81
N THR A 64 12.19 8.58 -12.44
CA THR A 64 13.44 9.36 -12.51
C THR A 64 13.98 9.59 -11.10
N GLY A 65 15.29 9.87 -10.97
CA GLY A 65 15.91 10.18 -9.67
C GLY A 65 15.32 11.40 -8.94
N ASP A 66 14.60 12.27 -9.66
CA ASP A 66 13.91 13.43 -9.11
C ASP A 66 12.48 13.13 -8.63
N THR A 67 11.99 11.90 -8.81
CA THR A 67 10.62 11.52 -8.45
C THR A 67 10.48 11.46 -6.93
N PRO A 68 9.64 12.33 -6.30
CA PRO A 68 9.53 12.35 -4.84
C PRO A 68 8.82 11.09 -4.33
N ALA A 69 9.38 10.46 -3.30
CA ALA A 69 8.81 9.27 -2.67
C ALA A 69 8.29 9.57 -1.26
N TRP A 70 7.06 9.15 -0.98
CA TRP A 70 6.51 9.10 0.38
C TRP A 70 6.45 7.64 0.83
N LEU A 71 7.46 7.24 1.59
CA LEU A 71 7.53 5.91 2.21
C LEU A 71 6.84 5.89 3.57
N TYR A 72 5.91 4.97 3.77
CA TYR A 72 5.16 4.77 5.00
C TYR A 72 5.19 3.31 5.45
N GLY A 73 5.31 3.10 6.77
CA GLY A 73 5.32 1.78 7.42
C GLY A 73 4.96 1.91 8.91
N TYR A 74 4.68 0.78 9.55
CA TYR A 74 4.35 0.73 10.99
C TYR A 74 5.16 -0.33 11.74
N GLY A 75 5.00 -1.62 11.38
CA GLY A 75 5.89 -2.69 11.84
C GLY A 75 5.76 -3.05 13.33
N GLY A 76 4.55 -3.28 13.83
CA GLY A 76 4.35 -3.66 15.22
C GLY A 76 2.93 -4.09 15.57
N PHE A 77 2.78 -4.62 16.78
CA PHE A 77 1.49 -4.89 17.42
C PHE A 77 0.52 -5.77 16.61
N ASN A 78 1.05 -6.58 15.68
CA ASN A 78 0.27 -7.45 14.80
C ASN A 78 -0.72 -6.66 13.91
N ILE A 79 -0.46 -5.37 13.70
CA ILE A 79 -1.29 -4.50 12.86
C ILE A 79 -0.86 -4.69 11.41
N SER A 80 -1.77 -5.18 10.57
CA SER A 80 -1.58 -5.27 9.13
C SER A 80 -1.88 -3.95 8.44
N LEU A 81 -0.93 -3.43 7.67
CA LEU A 81 -1.15 -2.24 6.84
C LEU A 81 -1.71 -2.63 5.48
N THR A 82 -3.02 -2.51 5.30
CA THR A 82 -3.63 -2.69 3.97
C THR A 82 -3.69 -1.36 3.22
N PRO A 83 -3.53 -1.36 1.88
CA PRO A 83 -3.74 -0.16 1.07
C PRO A 83 -5.15 0.39 1.28
N SER A 84 -5.22 1.66 1.65
CA SER A 84 -6.47 2.37 1.88
C SER A 84 -6.46 3.74 1.22
N PHE A 85 -7.66 4.17 0.82
CA PHE A 85 -7.89 5.47 0.23
C PHE A 85 -7.53 6.60 1.21
N GLY A 86 -6.87 7.65 0.72
CA GLY A 86 -6.56 8.84 1.50
C GLY A 86 -6.38 10.07 0.62
N ILE A 87 -7.10 11.15 0.92
CA ILE A 87 -7.08 12.39 0.12
C ILE A 87 -5.68 13.01 0.09
N SER A 88 -4.96 13.01 1.21
CA SER A 88 -3.59 13.53 1.29
C SER A 88 -2.63 12.81 0.33
N LYS A 89 -2.77 11.49 0.17
CA LYS A 89 -1.98 10.69 -0.77
C LYS A 89 -2.28 11.08 -2.21
N LEU A 90 -3.55 11.31 -2.54
CA LEU A 90 -3.95 11.77 -3.87
C LEU A 90 -3.38 13.16 -4.18
N ILE A 91 -3.49 14.10 -3.25
CA ILE A 91 -2.93 15.45 -3.40
C ILE A 91 -1.43 15.38 -3.63
N PHE A 92 -0.72 14.54 -2.86
CA PHE A 92 0.70 14.31 -3.03
C PHE A 92 1.04 13.81 -4.45
N ILE A 93 0.36 12.74 -4.90
CA ILE A 93 0.59 12.15 -6.23
C ILE A 93 0.28 13.16 -7.34
N ASN A 94 -0.83 13.91 -7.22
CA ASN A 94 -1.27 14.80 -8.29
C ASN A 94 -0.38 16.03 -8.45
N ASN A 95 0.00 16.64 -7.33
CA ASN A 95 0.70 17.92 -7.34
C ASN A 95 2.22 17.76 -7.44
N PHE A 96 2.77 16.67 -6.87
CA PHE A 96 4.21 16.44 -6.86
C PHE A 96 4.66 15.33 -7.81
N LYS A 97 3.70 14.68 -8.51
CA LYS A 97 3.98 13.52 -9.38
C LYS A 97 4.76 12.42 -8.67
N GLY A 98 4.55 12.31 -7.35
CA GLY A 98 5.29 11.42 -6.49
C GLY A 98 4.77 9.99 -6.45
N ILE A 99 5.56 9.13 -5.82
CA ILE A 99 5.23 7.74 -5.52
C ILE A 99 4.92 7.61 -4.04
N TYR A 100 3.72 7.14 -3.71
CA TYR A 100 3.40 6.70 -2.35
C TYR A 100 3.74 5.22 -2.20
N ALA A 101 4.61 4.91 -1.24
CA ALA A 101 5.11 3.57 -0.97
C ALA A 101 4.65 3.11 0.42
N LEU A 102 3.89 2.02 0.49
CA LEU A 102 3.42 1.40 1.73
C LEU A 102 4.19 0.11 1.96
N ALA A 103 5.16 0.12 2.87
CA ALA A 103 5.99 -1.04 3.19
C ALA A 103 5.36 -1.87 4.32
N ASN A 104 5.10 -3.14 4.02
CA ASN A 104 4.50 -4.11 4.93
C ASN A 104 5.58 -4.83 5.75
N ILE A 105 6.36 -4.05 6.50
CA ILE A 105 7.52 -4.51 7.28
C ILE A 105 7.12 -5.48 8.42
N ARG A 106 8.07 -6.30 8.87
CA ARG A 106 7.86 -7.26 9.97
C ARG A 106 7.45 -6.57 11.28
N GLY A 107 6.82 -7.35 12.16
CA GLY A 107 6.16 -6.85 13.37
C GLY A 107 4.67 -6.56 13.16
N GLY A 108 4.24 -6.36 11.90
CA GLY A 108 2.83 -6.34 11.52
C GLY A 108 2.19 -7.74 11.46
N GLY A 109 0.94 -7.80 11.02
CA GLY A 109 0.13 -9.03 10.98
C GLY A 109 -0.07 -9.61 9.57
N GLU A 110 0.60 -9.08 8.55
CA GLU A 110 0.33 -9.36 7.13
C GLU A 110 0.44 -10.86 6.78
N TYR A 111 1.38 -11.57 7.39
CA TYR A 111 1.55 -13.02 7.24
C TYR A 111 1.36 -13.78 8.57
N GLY A 112 0.53 -13.23 9.47
CA GLY A 112 0.19 -13.84 10.76
C GLY A 112 1.34 -13.81 11.77
N ASN A 113 1.24 -14.65 12.80
CA ASN A 113 2.10 -14.59 13.99
C ASN A 113 3.60 -14.68 13.68
N LYS A 114 4.02 -15.47 12.68
CA LYS A 114 5.43 -15.55 12.29
C LYS A 114 5.99 -14.20 11.81
N TRP A 115 5.17 -13.41 11.11
CA TRP A 115 5.54 -12.07 10.66
C TRP A 115 5.63 -11.08 11.83
N HIS A 116 4.69 -11.19 12.77
CA HIS A 116 4.67 -10.39 13.98
C HIS A 116 5.88 -10.68 14.89
N ASP A 117 6.16 -11.96 15.13
CA ASP A 117 7.30 -12.42 15.94
C ASP A 117 8.64 -12.08 15.30
N GLY A 118 8.70 -12.04 13.97
CA GLY A 118 9.88 -11.65 13.21
C GLY A 118 10.30 -10.18 13.34
N GLY A 119 9.50 -9.32 13.99
CA GLY A 119 9.76 -7.89 14.14
C GLY A 119 9.41 -7.32 15.53
N ARG A 120 9.46 -8.13 16.59
CA ARG A 120 9.22 -7.69 17.98
C ARG A 120 10.26 -8.25 18.96
N PHE A 121 10.33 -7.66 20.15
CA PHE A 121 11.31 -8.00 21.20
C PHE A 121 12.74 -8.05 20.63
N GLU A 122 13.45 -9.16 20.82
CA GLU A 122 14.83 -9.34 20.34
C GLU A 122 14.96 -9.21 18.81
N ASN A 123 13.88 -9.46 18.06
CA ASN A 123 13.84 -9.32 16.60
C ASN A 123 13.41 -7.92 16.15
N LYS A 124 13.23 -6.95 17.05
CA LYS A 124 12.67 -5.63 16.69
C LYS A 124 13.53 -4.89 15.67
N GLN A 125 14.85 -5.12 15.65
CA GLN A 125 15.75 -4.53 14.65
C GLN A 125 15.32 -4.85 13.22
N ASN A 126 14.75 -6.02 12.97
CA ASN A 126 14.32 -6.45 11.64
C ASN A 126 13.29 -5.51 11.03
N CYS A 127 12.39 -4.90 11.81
CA CYS A 127 11.41 -3.96 11.23
C CYS A 127 12.08 -2.67 10.74
N PHE A 128 13.15 -2.23 11.41
CA PHE A 128 13.92 -1.06 10.99
C PHE A 128 14.75 -1.38 9.75
N ASP A 129 15.36 -2.57 9.72
CA ASP A 129 16.12 -3.05 8.56
C ASP A 129 15.19 -3.21 7.34
N ASP A 130 14.01 -3.81 7.51
CA ASP A 130 12.99 -3.89 6.45
C ASP A 130 12.65 -2.49 5.91
N PHE A 131 12.41 -1.52 6.80
CA PHE A 131 12.04 -0.17 6.37
C PHE A 131 13.17 0.58 5.65
N GLN A 132 14.42 0.38 6.09
CA GLN A 132 15.60 0.93 5.41
C GLN A 132 15.80 0.30 4.03
N TYR A 133 15.56 -1.02 3.91
CA TYR A 133 15.68 -1.71 2.63
C TYR A 133 14.51 -1.40 1.67
N ALA A 134 13.33 -1.05 2.17
CA ALA A 134 12.29 -0.42 1.35
C ALA A 134 12.77 0.90 0.75
N ALA A 135 13.41 1.76 1.55
CA ALA A 135 13.95 3.03 1.06
C ALA A 135 15.07 2.79 0.03
N LYS A 136 15.96 1.82 0.27
CA LYS A 136 16.99 1.40 -0.68
C LYS A 136 16.39 0.92 -2.00
N TYR A 137 15.35 0.08 -1.96
CA TYR A 137 14.64 -0.39 -3.15
C TYR A 137 14.03 0.74 -3.99
N LEU A 138 13.62 1.84 -3.35
CA LEU A 138 13.09 3.00 -4.08
C LEU A 138 14.16 3.85 -4.76
N ILE A 139 15.43 3.71 -4.35
CA ILE A 139 16.58 4.44 -4.89
C ILE A 139 17.26 3.66 -6.02
N ASP A 140 17.40 2.34 -5.84
CA ASP A 140 18.06 1.42 -6.79
C ASP A 140 17.21 1.18 -8.07
#